data_AF-A0A969WX43-F1
#
_entry.id   AF-A0A969WX43-F1
#
_cell.length_a   1.000
_cell.length_b   1.000
_cell.length_c   1.000
_cell.angle_alpha   90.00
_cell.angle_beta   90.00
_cell.angle_gamma   90.00
#
_symmetry.space_group_name_H-M   'P 1'
#
loop_
_entity.id
_entity.type
_entity.pdbx_description
1 polymer ?
#
loop_
_entity_poly.entity_id
_entity_poly.type
_entity_poly.pdbx_seq_one_letter_code
_entity_poly.pdbx_strand_id
1 'polypeptide(L)' 'MIAEIAINLVIINIQSQNSSLYDIRNWNEKHDRMGKGVTLTEAELRKLKELLDAEIAILDNSASG' A
#
# COMPACT_ATOMS: atom_id res chain seq x y z
N MET A 1 6.68 -3.24 17.74
CA MET A 1 5.37 -3.48 17.09
C MET A 1 5.51 -3.14 15.62
N ILE A 2 5.79 -4.14 14.80
CA ILE A 2 5.63 -4.05 13.35
C ILE A 2 4.59 -5.13 13.08
N ALA A 3 3.38 -4.73 12.70
CA ALA A 3 2.32 -5.66 12.38
C ALA A 3 2.69 -6.35 11.06
N GLU A 4 3.11 -7.61 11.15
CA GLU A 4 3.16 -8.53 10.03
C GLU A 4 1.72 -8.89 9.63
N ILE A 5 1.20 -8.19 8.63
CA ILE A 5 0.25 -8.80 7.68
C ILE A 5 1.06 -9.03 6.42
N ALA A 6 1.41 -10.29 6.22
CA ALA A 6 2.20 -10.78 5.11
C ALA A 6 1.45 -10.61 3.78
N ILE A 7 1.65 -9.49 3.11
CA ILE A 7 1.68 -9.39 1.65
C ILE A 7 2.88 -8.51 1.31
N ASN A 8 4.04 -9.15 1.07
CA ASN A 8 5.27 -8.57 0.52
C ASN A 8 5.61 -7.13 0.93
N LEU A 9 6.26 -6.98 2.08
CA LEU A 9 7.07 -5.82 2.50
C LEU A 9 6.53 -4.43 2.11
N VAL A 10 5.48 -3.98 2.80
CA VAL A 10 5.07 -2.57 2.82
C VAL A 10 6.02 -1.81 3.75
N ILE A 11 6.99 -1.07 3.20
CA ILE A 11 7.78 -0.12 3.99
C ILE A 11 6.92 1.13 4.22
N ILE A 12 6.16 1.16 5.30
CA ILE A 12 5.60 2.41 5.84
C ILE A 12 6.63 3.00 6.78
N ASN A 13 7.67 3.64 6.25
CA ASN A 13 8.22 4.89 6.79
C ASN A 13 9.45 5.35 5.99
N ILE A 14 9.27 6.36 5.13
CA ILE A 14 10.33 7.35 4.90
C ILE A 14 9.82 8.65 5.52
N GLN A 15 10.02 8.83 6.82
CA GLN A 15 9.98 10.16 7.40
C GLN A 15 11.32 10.83 7.10
N SER A 16 11.40 11.51 5.96
CA SER A 16 12.29 12.67 5.89
C SER A 16 11.58 13.81 6.63
N GLN A 17 12.32 14.59 7.43
CA GLN A 17 11.81 15.53 8.44
C GLN A 17 10.70 16.53 8.01
N ASN A 18 10.28 16.56 6.74
CA ASN A 18 9.23 17.45 6.22
C ASN A 18 8.28 16.84 5.16
N SER A 19 8.31 15.53 4.87
CA SER A 19 7.41 14.94 3.84
C SER A 19 7.15 13.46 4.08
N SER A 20 5.89 13.11 4.35
CA SER A 20 5.42 11.73 4.49
C SER A 20 5.15 11.14 3.10
N LEU A 21 6.10 10.34 2.62
CA LEU A 21 5.95 9.55 1.39
C LEU A 21 5.73 8.08 1.77
N TYR A 22 4.86 7.42 1.01
CA TYR A 22 4.46 6.03 1.15
C TYR A 22 4.91 5.26 -0.06
N ASP A 23 5.33 4.02 0.12
CA ASP A 23 5.88 3.24 -1.00
C ASP A 23 5.29 1.84 -1.07
N ILE A 24 4.79 1.50 -2.25
CA ILE A 24 4.20 0.20 -2.56
C ILE A 24 5.06 -0.44 -3.65
N ARG A 25 5.92 -1.38 -3.26
CA ARG A 25 6.75 -2.14 -4.19
C ARG A 25 7.01 -3.55 -3.71
N ASN A 26 7.17 -4.46 -4.66
CA ASN A 26 7.58 -5.82 -4.38
C ASN A 26 9.07 -5.87 -4.07
N TRP A 27 9.42 -6.67 -3.08
CA TRP A 27 10.80 -7.09 -2.83
C TRP A 27 10.94 -8.55 -3.18
N ASN A 28 12.16 -8.97 -3.52
CA ASN A 28 12.44 -10.40 -3.62
C ASN A 28 12.48 -11.04 -2.21
N GLU A 29 12.44 -12.37 -2.17
CA GLU A 29 12.44 -13.15 -0.92
C GLU A 29 13.60 -12.82 0.03
N LYS A 30 14.74 -12.39 -0.54
CA LYS A 30 15.94 -12.00 0.20
C LYS A 30 15.92 -10.56 0.71
N HIS A 31 14.89 -9.78 0.35
CA HIS A 31 14.76 -8.35 0.64
C HIS A 31 16.01 -7.52 0.25
N ASP A 32 16.80 -7.97 -0.73
CA ASP A 32 18.04 -7.31 -1.18
C ASP A 32 17.85 -6.59 -2.53
N ARG A 33 16.74 -6.85 -3.23
CA ARG A 33 16.38 -6.20 -4.50
C ARG A 33 14.93 -5.73 -4.48
N MET A 34 14.76 -4.48 -4.89
CA MET A 34 13.46 -3.86 -5.14
C MET A 34 13.01 -4.13 -6.57
N GLY A 35 11.77 -4.60 -6.73
CA GLY A 35 11.06 -4.64 -8.00
C GLY A 35 10.49 -3.27 -8.38
N LYS A 36 9.69 -3.24 -9.45
CA LYS A 36 8.91 -2.04 -9.80
C LYS A 36 7.89 -1.75 -8.70
N GLY A 37 7.65 -0.48 -8.45
CA GLY A 37 6.63 -0.02 -7.51
C GLY A 37 6.31 1.45 -7.69
N VAL A 38 5.49 1.97 -6.79
CA VAL A 38 5.00 3.33 -6.82
C VAL A 38 5.22 4.00 -5.47
N THR A 39 5.72 5.23 -5.51
CA THR A 39 5.77 6.12 -4.34
C THR A 39 4.58 7.05 -4.41
N LEU A 40 3.87 7.18 -3.29
CA LEU A 40 2.67 7.98 -3.13
C LEU A 40 2.92 9.04 -2.07
N THR A 41 2.43 10.24 -2.31
CA THR A 41 2.21 11.25 -1.28
C THR A 41 1.06 10.83 -0.36
N GLU A 42 0.94 11.48 0.81
CA GLU A 42 -0.22 11.27 1.69
C GLU A 42 -1.57 11.50 0.98
N ALA A 43 -1.66 12.54 0.14
CA ALA A 43 -2.87 12.84 -0.62
C ALA A 43 -3.24 11.72 -1.60
N GLU A 44 -2.25 11.18 -2.32
CA GLU A 44 -2.45 10.08 -3.25
C GLU A 44 -2.82 8.78 -2.53
N LEU A 45 -2.19 8.49 -1.38
CA LEU A 45 -2.54 7.33 -0.56
C LEU A 45 -3.99 7.40 -0.07
N ARG A 46 -4.42 8.57 0.42
CA ARG A 46 -5.82 8.78 0.85
C ARG A 46 -6.78 8.57 -0.32
N LYS A 47 -6.43 9.06 -1.51
CA LYS A 47 -7.27 8.87 -2.70
C LYS A 47 -7.34 7.42 -3.13
N LEU A 48 -6.23 6.69 -3.07
CA LEU A 48 -6.18 5.26 -3.36
C LEU A 48 -7.09 4.48 -2.40
N LYS A 49 -7.09 4.81 -1.10
CA LYS A 49 -7.99 4.19 -0.12
C LYS A 49 -9.46 4.34 -0.50
N GLU A 50 -9.88 5.56 -0.88
CA GLU A 50 -11.28 5.80 -1.30
C GLU A 50 -11.69 4.93 -2.49
N LEU A 51 -10.79 4.76 -3.48
CA LEU A 51 -11.05 3.91 -4.64
C LEU A 51 -11.16 2.43 -4.26
N LEU A 52 -10.27 1.96 -3.36
CA LEU A 52 -10.31 0.59 -2.87
C LEU A 52 -11.58 0.30 -2.07
N ASP A 53 -11.98 1.21 -1.19
CA ASP A 53 -13.23 1.07 -0.40
C ASP A 53 -14.46 1.00 -1.33
N ALA A 54 -14.49 1.82 -2.39
CA ALA A 54 -15.57 1.80 -3.38
C ALA A 54 -15.62 0.47 -4.17
N GLU A 55 -14.47 -0.06 -4.59
CA GLU A 55 -14.38 -1.35 -5.28
C GLU A 55 -14.82 -2.51 -4.37
N ILE A 56 -14.36 -2.52 -3.12
CA ILE A 56 -14.76 -3.53 -2.13
C ILE A 56 -16.29 -3.52 -1.94
N ALA A 57 -16.89 -2.34 -1.82
CA ALA A 57 -18.34 -2.24 -1.71
C ALA A 57 -19.07 -2.82 -2.94
N ILE A 58 -18.54 -2.66 -4.15
CA ILE A 58 -19.10 -3.28 -5.36
C ILE A 58 -18.98 -4.80 -5.27
N LEU A 59 -17.80 -5.31 -4.90
CA LEU A 59 -17.52 -6.74 -4.80
C LEU A 59 -18.45 -7.42 -3.77
N ASP A 60 -18.63 -6.82 -2.61
CA ASP A 60 -19.52 -7.35 -1.56
C ASP A 60 -20.97 -7.45 -2.03
N ASN A 61 -21.46 -6.44 -2.76
CA ASN A 61 -22.82 -6.45 -3.32
C ASN A 61 -22.99 -7.50 -4.44
N SER A 62 -21.92 -7.79 -5.18
CA SER A 62 -21.92 -8.82 -6.24
C SER A 62 -21.83 -10.25 -5.72
N ALA A 63 -21.28 -10.45 -4.52
CA ALA A 63 -21.14 -11.76 -3.87
C ALA A 63 -22.43 -12.24 -3.17
N SER A 64 -23.42 -11.34 -3.04
CA SER A 64 -24.73 -11.62 -2.44
C SER A 64 -25.83 -12.01 -3.43
N GLY A 65 -25.49 -12.29 -4.70
CA GLY A 65 -26.42 -12.70 -5.77
C GLY A 65 -26.28 -14.16 -6.19
#